data_AF-A0A7K4FHA7-F1
#
_entry.id   AF-A0A7K4FHA7-F1
#
_cell.length_a   1.000
_cell.length_b   1.000
_cell.length_c   1.000
_cell.angle_alpha   90.00
_cell.angle_beta   90.00
_cell.angle_gamma   90.00
#
_symmetry.space_group_name_H-M   'P 1'
#
loop_
_entity.id
_entity.type
_entity.pdbx_description
1 polymer ?
#
loop_
_entity_poly.entity_id
_entity_poly.type
_entity_poly.pdbx_seq_one_letter_code
_entity_poly.pdbx_strand_id
1 'polypeptide(L)'
;MAPAKSEEILKMPRGTARRSMGRNRRGIAPVVLGIIVVVVAVVVVAGGLFAAGVFTPKSNGGGTSLKFAVTFTETGLLLGGSWSVTLGGNAQSSSSGSIQFNVANGSYSYSVSATGYTALPASGTLTVNGQPLSQAVTLTPVPTYSVVFTESALPSGTSWSVTLNGSTESSATSSITFTEPNGAYAYTVGTVSGYAASPSSGTLTVNGAAVSRAITFTTAVTYSVVFTETGLPAGASWTVTLSGTPQSSTTSTITFSETDGNYAYTVAAVTGYSAAPTSGTLTVNGAGVSQTITFTSAVATTYAVTFTESGLTFGTPWSVTLNGSIQSSAGTSIVFTEPNGIYPFVAGSVAGYTPAPSSGNVIVSGAAVSQAITYTSSGGGSQTAYSQAKPVAVAAANAQGSGWLPVVGLGESLTAAYTNTSHPAFNASCPFTGGPSFWPTFSPWTGTYANGETSYWFFFFYSSASSSLLFVLVSGSSATIMGTVSGSGCVSSFFSYFTGLGSGIIDSTAAATAIASNDSAYVAAHPSASASYILTSGLSFSGYSVSPEWDIHFTTCNPNGGGTGSNFTAFVNASSGKVTSSITTNGGACGSIGFSHAALSSLHVGSTPPWLSPDHLLLQREVGFLPPARYSLPTRT
;
A
#
# COMPACT_ATOMS: atom_id res chain seq x y z
N MET A 1 -8.81 22.48 -4.14
CA MET A 1 -8.94 23.76 -3.43
C MET A 1 -7.54 24.23 -3.07
N ALA A 2 -7.08 25.33 -3.67
CA ALA A 2 -5.78 25.95 -3.40
C ALA A 2 -5.99 27.30 -2.71
N PRO A 3 -5.01 27.75 -1.90
CA PRO A 3 -4.49 29.13 -2.01
C PRO A 3 -2.95 29.15 -1.88
N ALA A 4 -2.18 29.81 -2.77
CA ALA A 4 -2.00 31.26 -3.01
C ALA A 4 -1.08 31.95 -2.00
N LYS A 5 0.15 32.26 -2.46
CA LYS A 5 1.22 33.05 -1.84
C LYS A 5 0.90 34.54 -1.85
N SER A 6 1.40 35.29 -0.87
CA SER A 6 1.57 36.75 -0.95
C SER A 6 2.87 37.17 -0.26
N GLU A 7 3.71 37.88 -1.02
CA GLU A 7 4.91 38.61 -0.60
C GLU A 7 4.54 39.95 0.04
N GLU A 8 5.35 40.40 1.01
CA GLU A 8 5.21 41.67 1.72
C GLU A 8 6.44 42.56 1.42
N ILE A 9 6.22 43.72 0.80
CA ILE A 9 7.23 44.78 0.58
C ILE A 9 6.86 45.97 1.48
N LEU A 10 7.75 46.28 2.42
CA LEU A 10 7.64 47.37 3.39
C LEU A 10 7.96 48.74 2.74
N LYS A 11 6.99 49.65 2.74
CA LYS A 11 7.17 51.09 2.45
C LYS A 11 7.32 51.87 3.75
N MET A 12 8.36 52.70 3.86
CA MET A 12 8.48 53.75 4.90
C MET A 12 8.07 55.14 4.37
N PRO A 13 7.63 56.06 5.25
CA PRO A 13 6.69 57.14 4.88
C PRO A 13 7.31 58.52 4.65
N ARG A 14 6.54 59.34 3.94
CA ARG A 14 6.77 60.76 3.63
C ARG A 14 6.57 61.65 4.87
N GLY A 15 7.56 62.50 5.15
CA GLY A 15 7.50 63.58 6.13
C GLY A 15 6.78 64.83 5.62
N THR A 16 5.95 65.37 6.50
CA THR A 16 5.00 66.48 6.36
C THR A 16 5.64 67.86 6.25
N ALA A 17 5.08 68.70 5.38
CA ALA A 17 5.37 70.13 5.28
C ALA A 17 4.45 70.95 6.21
N ARG A 18 5.00 71.98 6.88
CA ARG A 18 4.22 73.13 7.35
C ARG A 18 5.03 74.43 7.26
N ARG A 19 4.38 75.43 6.66
CA ARG A 19 4.85 76.79 6.36
C ARG A 19 5.14 77.63 7.60
N SER A 20 6.09 78.57 7.47
CA SER A 20 6.00 79.91 8.06
C SER A 20 6.60 80.95 7.10
N MET A 21 5.92 82.08 6.95
CA MET A 21 6.22 83.20 6.04
C MET A 21 7.14 84.24 6.68
N GLY A 22 7.99 84.86 5.85
CA GLY A 22 8.07 86.32 5.75
C GLY A 22 9.37 87.01 6.21
N ARG A 23 10.19 87.49 5.25
CA ARG A 23 10.35 88.94 4.94
C ARG A 23 11.46 89.17 3.91
N ASN A 24 11.13 90.00 2.91
CA ASN A 24 12.02 90.56 1.90
C ASN A 24 13.13 91.44 2.48
N ARG A 25 14.32 91.42 1.85
CA ARG A 25 15.07 92.64 1.50
C ARG A 25 16.14 92.37 0.43
N ARG A 26 16.27 93.37 -0.46
CA ARG A 26 17.06 93.46 -1.70
C ARG A 26 18.57 93.64 -1.44
N GLY A 27 19.38 93.22 -2.42
CA GLY A 27 20.78 93.65 -2.64
C GLY A 27 21.33 92.91 -3.87
N ILE A 28 21.18 93.44 -5.10
CA ILE A 28 22.17 94.23 -5.86
C ILE A 28 23.54 93.53 -5.94
N ALA A 29 23.83 92.90 -7.08
CA ALA A 29 25.16 92.46 -7.49
C ALA A 29 25.67 93.36 -8.63
N PRO A 30 26.92 93.87 -8.59
CA PRO A 30 27.47 94.65 -9.68
C PRO A 30 28.20 93.75 -10.69
N VAL A 31 27.98 94.10 -11.95
CA VAL A 31 28.74 93.71 -13.14
C VAL A 31 30.16 94.27 -13.00
N VAL A 32 31.18 93.44 -13.29
CA VAL A 32 32.54 93.93 -13.57
C VAL A 32 32.95 93.44 -14.96
N LEU A 33 33.22 94.44 -15.79
CA LEU A 33 33.59 94.41 -17.19
C LEU A 33 35.11 94.18 -17.30
N GLY A 34 35.52 93.04 -17.84
CA GLY A 34 36.93 92.76 -18.16
C GLY A 34 37.29 93.30 -19.54
N ILE A 35 37.96 94.46 -19.57
CA ILE A 35 38.62 95.01 -20.76
C ILE A 35 39.94 94.25 -20.94
N ILE A 36 40.09 93.50 -22.03
CA ILE A 36 41.39 93.01 -22.49
C ILE A 36 41.78 93.78 -23.75
N VAL A 37 42.89 94.48 -23.61
CA VAL A 37 43.60 95.24 -24.64
C VAL A 37 44.18 94.26 -25.67
N VAL A 38 43.71 94.34 -26.91
CA VAL A 38 44.36 93.69 -28.06
C VAL A 38 45.34 94.70 -28.66
N VAL A 39 46.63 94.43 -28.47
CA VAL A 39 47.71 95.10 -29.21
C VAL A 39 47.68 94.56 -30.63
N VAL A 40 47.15 95.36 -31.57
CA VAL A 40 47.25 95.09 -33.01
C VAL A 40 48.57 95.67 -33.49
N ALA A 41 49.56 94.80 -33.70
CA ALA A 41 50.72 95.13 -34.51
C ALA A 41 50.30 95.09 -35.99
N VAL A 42 50.19 96.28 -36.57
CA VAL A 42 50.01 96.51 -38.00
C VAL A 42 51.32 96.21 -38.70
N VAL A 43 51.32 95.21 -39.60
CA VAL A 43 52.30 95.12 -40.69
C VAL A 43 51.52 95.22 -41.99
N VAL A 44 51.55 96.42 -42.56
CA VAL A 44 51.15 96.73 -43.93
C VAL A 44 52.32 96.38 -44.83
N VAL A 45 52.12 95.48 -45.79
CA VAL A 45 52.83 95.52 -47.08
C VAL A 45 51.82 95.25 -48.20
N ALA A 46 51.94 96.09 -49.22
CA ALA A 46 50.99 96.40 -50.27
C ALA A 46 50.70 95.28 -51.29
N GLY A 47 49.50 95.36 -51.88
CA GLY A 47 49.32 95.10 -53.31
C GLY A 47 48.16 94.19 -53.67
N GLY A 48 47.09 94.76 -54.27
CA GLY A 48 46.23 94.02 -55.19
C GLY A 48 44.74 94.01 -54.85
N LEU A 49 44.06 95.11 -55.16
CA LEU A 49 42.61 95.25 -55.18
C LEU A 49 42.05 94.54 -56.42
N PHE A 50 41.24 93.49 -56.27
CA PHE A 50 40.29 93.04 -57.31
C PHE A 50 38.94 92.68 -56.70
N ALA A 51 37.92 93.08 -57.45
CA ALA A 51 36.55 93.33 -57.02
C ALA A 51 35.75 92.08 -56.63
N ALA A 52 34.70 92.36 -55.84
CA ALA A 52 33.65 91.46 -55.43
C ALA A 52 33.00 90.70 -56.60
N GLY A 53 32.97 89.38 -56.48
CA GLY A 53 32.00 88.52 -57.14
C GLY A 53 31.20 87.78 -56.07
N VAL A 54 30.06 88.35 -55.68
CA VAL A 54 29.05 87.61 -54.90
C VAL A 54 28.46 86.56 -55.83
N PHE A 55 28.95 85.33 -55.73
CA PHE A 55 28.25 84.15 -56.23
C PHE A 55 27.48 83.53 -55.08
N THR A 56 26.17 83.71 -55.08
CA THR A 56 25.24 82.81 -54.38
C THR A 56 24.90 81.65 -55.31
N PRO A 57 25.31 80.40 -55.02
CA PRO A 57 24.63 79.24 -55.56
C PRO A 57 23.55 78.79 -54.57
N LYS A 58 22.30 78.82 -55.01
CA LYS A 58 21.18 78.20 -54.28
C LYS A 58 20.98 76.76 -54.77
N SER A 59 21.19 75.84 -53.82
CA SER A 59 20.63 74.49 -53.61
C SER A 59 20.62 73.45 -54.74
N ASN A 60 21.22 72.27 -54.49
CA ASN A 60 20.42 71.10 -54.06
C ASN A 60 21.30 69.87 -53.74
N GLY A 61 20.95 69.20 -52.64
CA GLY A 61 20.97 67.73 -52.51
C GLY A 61 22.32 67.04 -52.27
N GLY A 62 22.56 66.64 -51.01
CA GLY A 62 23.62 65.69 -50.65
C GLY A 62 24.84 66.30 -49.96
N GLY A 63 24.64 67.21 -49.00
CA GLY A 63 25.73 67.83 -48.26
C GLY A 63 26.46 66.82 -47.36
N THR A 64 27.54 66.22 -47.86
CA THR A 64 28.63 65.80 -46.98
C THR A 64 29.19 67.07 -46.35
N SER A 65 28.88 67.30 -45.07
CA SER A 65 29.53 68.37 -44.32
C SER A 65 31.05 68.16 -44.43
N LEU A 66 31.78 69.15 -44.95
CA LEU A 66 33.24 69.13 -45.03
C LEU A 66 33.80 68.82 -43.64
N LYS A 67 34.53 67.70 -43.52
CA LYS A 67 35.15 67.26 -42.27
C LYS A 67 36.63 67.65 -42.26
N PHE A 68 37.11 68.06 -41.09
CA PHE A 68 38.49 68.44 -40.83
C PHE A 68 39.10 67.50 -39.81
N ALA A 69 40.39 67.22 -39.99
CA ALA A 69 41.15 66.37 -39.09
C ALA A 69 41.43 67.11 -37.77
N VAL A 70 41.05 66.50 -36.65
CA VAL A 70 41.47 66.90 -35.31
C VAL A 70 42.34 65.79 -34.75
N THR A 71 43.63 66.07 -34.62
CA THR A 71 44.63 65.10 -34.17
C THR A 71 45.05 65.43 -32.74
N PHE A 72 44.89 64.48 -31.84
CA PHE A 72 45.50 64.52 -30.52
C PHE A 72 46.85 63.83 -30.60
N THR A 73 47.89 64.43 -30.01
CA THR A 73 49.23 63.84 -29.93
C THR A 73 49.64 63.73 -28.47
N GLU A 74 49.96 62.52 -28.01
CA GLU A 74 50.43 62.33 -26.64
C GLU A 74 51.96 62.43 -26.53
N THR A 75 52.42 62.76 -25.33
CA THR A 75 53.81 62.62 -24.90
C THR A 75 53.84 62.01 -23.52
N GLY A 76 54.75 61.05 -23.27
CA GLY A 76 54.97 60.47 -21.94
C GLY A 76 54.33 59.11 -21.70
N LEU A 77 53.57 58.55 -22.66
CA LEU A 77 53.13 57.16 -22.61
C LEU A 77 54.33 56.21 -22.76
N LEU A 78 54.48 55.28 -21.81
CA LEU A 78 55.49 54.22 -21.94
C LEU A 78 55.09 53.24 -23.05
N LEU A 79 56.09 52.62 -23.69
CA LEU A 79 55.88 51.70 -24.81
C LEU A 79 54.84 50.62 -24.48
N GLY A 80 53.80 50.52 -25.30
CA GLY A 80 52.71 49.54 -25.15
C GLY A 80 51.53 50.01 -24.30
N GLY A 81 51.59 51.20 -23.70
CA GLY A 81 50.43 51.82 -23.07
C GLY A 81 49.31 52.12 -24.08
N SER A 82 48.06 52.11 -23.63
CA SER A 82 46.93 52.61 -24.43
C SER A 82 46.33 53.84 -23.75
N TRP A 83 45.89 54.78 -24.57
CA TRP A 83 45.21 55.98 -24.14
C TRP A 83 44.00 56.21 -25.03
N SER A 84 43.02 56.95 -24.52
CA SER A 84 41.80 57.24 -25.23
C SER A 84 41.45 58.72 -25.17
N VAL A 85 40.84 59.19 -26.24
CA VAL A 85 40.26 60.53 -26.32
C VAL A 85 38.79 60.37 -26.65
N THR A 86 37.95 61.14 -25.97
CA THR A 86 36.55 61.34 -26.36
C THR A 86 36.42 62.75 -26.89
N LEU A 87 35.95 62.93 -28.13
CA LEU A 87 35.70 64.22 -28.75
C LEU A 87 34.23 64.33 -29.18
N GLY A 88 33.51 65.30 -28.62
CA GLY A 88 32.09 65.53 -28.96
C GLY A 88 31.20 64.30 -28.73
N GLY A 89 31.52 63.49 -27.72
CA GLY A 89 30.83 62.24 -27.41
C GLY A 89 31.32 60.99 -28.15
N ASN A 90 32.28 61.12 -29.08
CA ASN A 90 32.86 59.98 -29.80
C ASN A 90 34.22 59.60 -29.20
N ALA A 91 34.35 58.37 -28.70
CA ALA A 91 35.59 57.87 -28.11
C ALA A 91 36.44 57.10 -29.13
N GLN A 92 37.76 57.30 -29.09
CA GLN A 92 38.75 56.47 -29.78
C GLN A 92 39.90 56.17 -28.82
N SER A 93 40.48 54.98 -28.95
CA SER A 93 41.65 54.56 -28.18
C SER A 93 42.78 54.14 -29.11
N SER A 94 44.02 54.37 -28.70
CA SER A 94 45.20 53.96 -29.45
C SER A 94 46.36 53.65 -28.51
N SER A 95 47.33 52.88 -28.99
CA SER A 95 48.67 52.73 -28.40
C SER A 95 49.75 53.46 -29.19
N SER A 96 49.37 54.14 -30.27
CA SER A 96 50.24 55.05 -31.02
C SER A 96 50.27 56.44 -30.38
N GLY A 97 51.29 57.24 -30.71
CA GLY A 97 51.44 58.61 -30.19
C GLY A 97 50.39 59.61 -30.66
N SER A 98 49.39 59.20 -31.45
CA SER A 98 48.31 60.09 -31.89
C SER A 98 46.96 59.41 -32.12
N ILE A 99 45.88 60.17 -31.89
CA ILE A 99 44.49 59.76 -32.16
C ILE A 99 43.84 60.84 -33.01
N GLN A 100 43.23 60.47 -34.15
CA GLN A 100 42.67 61.43 -35.10
C GLN A 100 41.17 61.23 -35.33
N PHE A 101 40.43 62.32 -35.18
CA PHE A 101 39.01 62.42 -35.51
C PHE A 101 38.80 63.22 -36.78
N ASN A 102 37.77 62.89 -37.56
CA ASN A 102 37.33 63.69 -38.70
C ASN A 102 35.94 64.26 -38.39
N VAL A 103 35.87 65.56 -38.07
CA VAL A 103 34.65 66.24 -37.58
C VAL A 103 34.31 67.45 -38.44
N ALA A 104 33.03 67.83 -38.49
CA ALA A 104 32.58 69.04 -39.19
C ALA A 104 33.01 70.32 -38.44
N ASN A 105 32.75 71.49 -39.03
CA ASN A 105 32.91 72.74 -38.29
C ASN A 105 31.99 72.79 -37.07
N GLY A 106 32.54 73.18 -35.92
CA GLY A 106 31.81 73.20 -34.66
C GLY A 106 32.72 73.33 -33.44
N SER A 107 32.10 73.49 -32.27
CA SER A 107 32.79 73.49 -30.97
C SER A 107 32.58 72.14 -30.29
N TYR A 108 33.67 71.45 -29.95
CA TYR A 108 33.66 70.11 -29.38
C TYR A 108 34.36 70.12 -28.01
N SER A 109 33.72 69.54 -27.01
CA SER A 109 34.41 69.17 -25.77
C SER A 109 35.24 67.90 -26.01
N TYR A 110 36.37 67.81 -25.32
CA TYR A 110 37.15 66.59 -25.27
C TYR A 110 37.53 66.18 -23.86
N SER A 111 37.79 64.88 -23.68
CA SER A 111 38.40 64.31 -22.48
C SER A 111 39.41 63.25 -22.87
N VAL A 112 40.49 63.13 -22.09
CA VAL A 112 41.58 62.18 -22.31
C VAL A 112 41.70 61.26 -21.11
N SER A 113 41.89 59.97 -21.33
CA SER A 113 42.13 58.98 -20.27
C SER A 113 43.21 57.98 -20.68
N ALA A 114 44.02 57.57 -19.70
CA ALA A 114 45.03 56.53 -19.85
C ALA A 114 45.21 55.81 -18.51
N THR A 115 45.11 54.49 -18.50
CA THR A 115 45.17 53.69 -17.27
C THR A 115 46.56 53.81 -16.62
N GLY A 116 46.62 54.26 -15.37
CA GLY A 116 47.88 54.45 -14.64
C GLY A 116 48.59 55.77 -14.93
N TYR A 117 47.97 56.70 -15.66
CA TYR A 117 48.54 58.00 -15.99
C TYR A 117 47.57 59.14 -15.64
N THR A 118 48.13 60.33 -15.43
CA THR A 118 47.39 61.60 -15.40
C THR A 118 47.63 62.35 -16.70
N ALA A 119 46.56 62.92 -17.29
CA ALA A 119 46.63 63.65 -18.55
C ALA A 119 46.60 65.17 -18.31
N LEU A 120 47.40 65.92 -19.07
CA LEU A 120 47.39 67.38 -19.08
C LEU A 120 47.43 67.91 -20.52
N PRO A 121 46.38 68.60 -21.00
CA PRO A 121 45.06 68.75 -20.37
C PRO A 121 44.28 67.43 -20.37
N ALA A 122 43.63 67.09 -19.24
CA ALA A 122 42.74 65.92 -19.15
C ALA A 122 41.40 66.15 -19.88
N SER A 123 41.00 67.40 -20.10
CA SER A 123 39.80 67.78 -20.84
C SER A 123 39.86 69.23 -21.30
N GLY A 124 39.01 69.60 -22.25
CA GLY A 124 38.93 70.96 -22.75
C GLY A 124 37.88 71.13 -23.85
N THR A 125 37.96 72.25 -24.59
CA THR A 125 37.11 72.51 -25.77
C THR A 125 37.95 72.94 -26.96
N LEU A 126 37.57 72.52 -28.16
CA LEU A 126 38.23 72.83 -29.42
C LEU A 126 37.18 73.36 -30.41
N THR A 127 37.51 74.44 -31.12
CA THR A 127 36.66 74.96 -32.21
C THR A 127 37.29 74.66 -33.56
N VAL A 128 36.57 73.90 -34.38
CA VAL A 128 36.96 73.55 -35.75
C VAL A 128 36.27 74.53 -36.71
N ASN A 129 37.06 75.32 -37.43
CA ASN A 129 36.56 76.33 -38.39
C ASN A 129 37.36 76.30 -39.70
N GLY A 130 37.12 75.27 -40.51
CA GLY A 130 37.59 75.21 -41.89
C GLY A 130 39.02 74.69 -42.09
N GLN A 131 39.73 74.29 -41.04
CA GLN A 131 41.13 73.83 -41.10
C GLN A 131 41.38 72.67 -40.11
N PRO A 132 42.38 71.79 -40.38
CA PRO A 132 42.83 70.79 -39.41
C PRO A 132 43.38 71.40 -38.12
N LEU A 133 43.24 70.67 -37.00
CA LEU A 133 43.70 71.09 -35.67
C LEU A 133 44.55 70.00 -35.01
N SER A 134 45.56 70.40 -34.25
CA SER A 134 46.36 69.49 -33.42
C SER A 134 46.29 69.90 -31.95
N GLN A 135 46.04 68.94 -31.06
CA GLN A 135 46.00 69.11 -29.61
C GLN A 135 47.05 68.22 -28.94
N ALA A 136 48.05 68.82 -28.31
CA ALA A 136 49.05 68.07 -27.53
C ALA A 136 48.49 67.67 -26.16
N VAL A 137 48.83 66.47 -25.70
CA VAL A 137 48.52 65.95 -24.37
C VAL A 137 49.78 65.39 -23.74
N THR A 138 50.05 65.71 -22.48
CA THR A 138 51.12 65.08 -21.72
C THR A 138 50.54 64.07 -20.75
N LEU A 139 51.01 62.83 -20.82
CA LEU A 139 50.64 61.72 -19.94
C LEU A 139 51.77 61.48 -18.93
N THR A 140 51.47 61.60 -17.64
CA THR A 140 52.44 61.39 -16.56
C THR A 140 52.06 60.14 -15.77
N PRO A 141 52.95 59.13 -15.63
CA PRO A 141 52.68 57.94 -14.82
C PRO A 141 52.29 58.30 -13.38
N VAL A 142 51.28 57.63 -12.84
CA VAL A 142 50.91 57.74 -11.42
C VAL A 142 51.89 56.90 -10.60
N PRO A 143 52.61 57.47 -9.62
CA PRO A 143 53.47 56.68 -8.74
C PRO A 143 52.69 55.63 -7.97
N THR A 144 53.23 54.41 -7.90
CA THR A 144 52.67 53.29 -7.14
C THR A 144 53.65 52.81 -6.08
N TYR A 145 53.12 52.26 -5.00
CA TYR A 145 53.88 51.81 -3.84
C TYR A 145 53.50 50.36 -3.48
N SER A 146 54.47 49.62 -2.94
CA SER A 146 54.26 48.23 -2.53
C SER A 146 53.44 48.16 -1.25
N VAL A 147 52.44 47.27 -1.22
CA VAL A 147 51.61 46.95 -0.05
C VAL A 147 51.78 45.47 0.26
N VAL A 148 52.43 45.16 1.39
CA VAL A 148 52.78 43.78 1.76
C VAL A 148 51.97 43.33 2.96
N PHE A 149 51.22 42.25 2.80
CA PHE A 149 50.63 41.51 3.91
C PHE A 149 51.57 40.39 4.34
N THR A 150 51.74 40.18 5.64
CA THR A 150 52.58 39.12 6.19
C THR A 150 51.80 38.29 7.17
N GLU A 151 51.69 36.97 6.94
CA GLU A 151 51.04 36.06 7.88
C GLU A 151 52.01 35.53 8.95
N SER A 152 51.43 35.09 10.06
CA SER A 152 52.11 34.33 11.09
C SER A 152 51.22 33.21 11.63
N ALA A 153 51.85 32.12 12.09
CA ALA A 153 51.24 30.95 12.73
C ALA A 153 50.40 30.03 11.84
N LEU A 154 50.41 30.21 10.52
CA LEU A 154 50.03 29.14 9.61
C LEU A 154 51.16 28.10 9.46
N PRO A 155 50.83 26.81 9.28
CA PRO A 155 51.81 25.81 8.87
C PRO A 155 52.44 26.19 7.53
N SER A 156 53.74 25.93 7.37
CA SER A 156 54.46 26.20 6.11
C SER A 156 53.79 25.53 4.91
N GLY A 157 53.56 26.28 3.84
CA GLY A 157 52.87 25.81 2.63
C GLY A 157 51.34 25.92 2.67
N THR A 158 50.76 26.43 3.75
CA THR A 158 49.31 26.68 3.83
C THR A 158 48.93 27.86 2.92
N SER A 159 48.02 27.62 1.99
CA SER A 159 47.49 28.68 1.12
C SER A 159 46.60 29.63 1.91
N TRP A 160 46.82 30.93 1.75
CA TRP A 160 46.00 32.00 2.29
C TRP A 160 45.88 33.12 1.26
N SER A 161 44.89 34.00 1.44
CA SER A 161 44.62 35.06 0.48
C SER A 161 44.27 36.37 1.16
N VAL A 162 44.47 37.47 0.43
CA VAL A 162 44.01 38.80 0.81
C VAL A 162 43.30 39.40 -0.39
N THR A 163 42.17 40.05 -0.14
CA THR A 163 41.52 40.91 -1.11
C THR A 163 41.78 42.35 -0.73
N LEU A 164 42.38 43.14 -1.63
CA LEU A 164 42.64 44.56 -1.47
C LEU A 164 42.00 45.30 -2.64
N ASN A 165 41.17 46.30 -2.37
CA ASN A 165 40.54 47.12 -3.42
C ASN A 165 39.75 46.30 -4.47
N GLY A 166 39.19 45.16 -4.07
CA GLY A 166 38.47 44.25 -4.96
C GLY A 166 39.36 43.29 -5.78
N SER A 167 40.69 43.39 -5.69
CA SER A 167 41.62 42.40 -6.26
C SER A 167 42.04 41.39 -5.21
N THR A 168 41.97 40.10 -5.52
CA THR A 168 42.35 39.01 -4.60
C THR A 168 43.65 38.39 -5.05
N GLU A 169 44.64 38.34 -4.16
CA GLU A 169 45.89 37.63 -4.34
C GLU A 169 46.00 36.51 -3.32
N SER A 170 46.67 35.40 -3.69
CA SER A 170 46.86 34.22 -2.84
C SER A 170 48.31 33.79 -2.82
N SER A 171 48.76 33.21 -1.71
CA SER A 171 50.13 32.74 -1.52
C SER A 171 50.16 31.56 -0.56
N ALA A 172 51.16 30.69 -0.70
CA ALA A 172 51.48 29.64 0.27
C ALA A 172 52.75 29.96 1.09
N THR A 173 53.30 31.16 0.89
CA THR A 173 54.44 31.69 1.65
C THR A 173 53.94 32.69 2.68
N SER A 174 54.81 33.19 3.54
CA SER A 174 54.42 34.12 4.60
C SER A 174 54.02 35.52 4.13
N SER A 175 54.02 35.82 2.82
CA SER A 175 53.68 37.15 2.32
C SER A 175 52.82 37.17 1.05
N ILE A 176 52.01 38.23 0.92
CA ILE A 176 51.23 38.61 -0.26
C ILE A 176 51.51 40.08 -0.55
N THR A 177 51.80 40.43 -1.81
CA THR A 177 52.19 41.80 -2.20
C THR A 177 51.27 42.37 -3.27
N PHE A 178 50.82 43.60 -3.07
CA PHE A 178 50.08 44.42 -4.03
C PHE A 178 50.90 45.65 -4.42
N THR A 179 50.52 46.31 -5.51
CA THR A 179 51.07 47.59 -5.95
C THR A 179 49.94 48.59 -6.16
N GLU A 180 49.91 49.65 -5.35
CA GLU A 180 48.79 50.58 -5.30
C GLU A 180 49.29 52.04 -5.31
N PRO A 181 48.60 52.98 -5.98
CA PRO A 181 48.89 54.40 -5.84
C PRO A 181 48.52 54.94 -4.45
N ASN A 182 48.72 56.25 -4.23
CA ASN A 182 48.29 56.88 -2.99
C ASN A 182 46.77 56.80 -2.82
N GLY A 183 46.31 56.34 -1.66
CA GLY A 183 44.90 56.11 -1.39
C GLY A 183 44.64 55.37 -0.10
N ALA A 184 43.37 55.24 0.27
CA ALA A 184 42.91 54.41 1.37
C ALA A 184 42.18 53.18 0.82
N TYR A 185 42.61 51.99 1.23
CA TYR A 185 42.17 50.73 0.66
C TYR A 185 41.62 49.82 1.75
N ALA A 186 40.40 49.33 1.53
CA ALA A 186 39.83 48.27 2.35
C ALA A 186 40.45 46.92 1.94
N TYR A 187 40.73 46.10 2.95
CA TYR A 187 41.20 44.74 2.76
C TYR A 187 40.38 43.73 3.57
N THR A 188 40.32 42.50 3.07
CA THR A 188 39.79 41.32 3.77
C THR A 188 40.74 40.14 3.59
N VAL A 189 40.89 39.32 4.62
CA VAL A 189 41.72 38.11 4.60
C VAL A 189 40.81 36.91 4.30
N GLY A 190 41.25 36.02 3.40
CA GLY A 190 40.55 34.79 3.09
C GLY A 190 40.49 33.83 4.29
N THR A 191 39.43 33.05 4.38
CA THR A 191 39.26 32.05 5.43
C THR A 191 40.24 30.89 5.23
N VAL A 192 40.99 30.54 6.28
CA VAL A 192 41.86 29.35 6.29
C VAL A 192 41.24 28.32 7.23
N SER A 193 41.00 27.10 6.74
CA SER A 193 40.31 26.05 7.49
C SER A 193 41.02 25.74 8.81
N GLY A 194 40.30 25.79 9.93
CA GLY A 194 40.84 25.56 11.26
C GLY A 194 41.59 26.74 11.88
N TYR A 195 41.64 27.91 11.23
CA TYR A 195 42.30 29.11 11.73
C TYR A 195 41.42 30.35 11.65
N ALA A 196 41.61 31.27 12.59
CA ALA A 196 41.02 32.61 12.58
C ALA A 196 42.12 33.66 12.36
N ALA A 197 41.92 34.57 11.41
CA ALA A 197 42.85 35.66 11.11
C ALA A 197 42.56 36.89 11.98
N SER A 198 43.61 37.54 12.49
CA SER A 198 43.53 38.81 13.20
C SER A 198 44.62 39.78 12.72
N PRO A 199 44.25 40.95 12.17
CA PRO A 199 42.90 41.35 11.77
C PRO A 199 42.41 40.56 10.54
N SER A 200 41.14 40.15 10.49
CA SER A 200 40.54 39.49 9.32
C SER A 200 40.10 40.47 8.23
N SER A 201 40.03 41.76 8.55
CA SER A 201 39.73 42.85 7.60
C SER A 201 40.16 44.19 8.18
N GLY A 202 40.21 45.22 7.34
CA GLY A 202 40.49 46.59 7.80
C GLY A 202 40.71 47.56 6.66
N THR A 203 41.28 48.72 6.97
CA THR A 203 41.68 49.73 6.00
C THR A 203 43.16 50.08 6.16
N LEU A 204 43.89 50.21 5.06
CA LEU A 204 45.26 50.71 5.04
C LEU A 204 45.35 51.96 4.16
N THR A 205 46.30 52.84 4.47
CA THR A 205 46.54 54.08 3.71
C THR A 205 47.93 54.05 3.11
N VAL A 206 48.00 54.20 1.80
CA VAL A 206 49.25 54.38 1.04
C VAL A 206 49.45 55.88 0.83
N ASN A 207 50.57 56.41 1.32
CA ASN A 207 50.91 57.82 1.20
C ASN A 207 52.42 58.01 0.97
N GLY A 208 52.84 57.90 -0.29
CA GLY A 208 54.19 58.24 -0.73
C GLY A 208 55.26 57.17 -0.44
N ALA A 209 54.90 56.05 0.19
CA ALA A 209 55.83 55.02 0.62
C ALA A 209 55.18 53.62 0.68
N ALA A 210 56.01 52.57 0.73
CA ALA A 210 55.56 51.19 0.90
C ALA A 210 54.92 50.97 2.28
N VAL A 211 53.91 50.10 2.34
CA VAL A 211 53.13 49.79 3.55
C VAL A 211 53.18 48.29 3.83
N SER A 212 53.28 47.91 5.10
CA SER A 212 53.17 46.50 5.51
C SER A 212 52.08 46.29 6.57
N ARG A 213 51.36 45.17 6.48
CA ARG A 213 50.31 44.77 7.41
C ARG A 213 50.53 43.32 7.87
N ALA A 214 50.75 43.14 9.18
CA ALA A 214 50.82 41.81 9.78
C ALA A 214 49.41 41.22 10.01
N ILE A 215 49.27 39.93 9.74
CA ILE A 215 48.08 39.09 9.98
C ILE A 215 48.52 37.92 10.85
N THR A 216 47.87 37.70 11.98
CA THR A 216 48.15 36.56 12.86
C THR A 216 47.02 35.56 12.77
N PHE A 217 47.33 34.30 12.48
CA PHE A 217 46.39 33.21 12.49
C PHE A 217 46.43 32.48 13.84
N THR A 218 45.27 32.14 14.39
CA THR A 218 45.16 31.32 15.60
C THR A 218 44.29 30.10 15.31
N THR A 219 44.66 28.93 15.83
CA THR A 219 43.85 27.71 15.69
C THR A 219 42.46 27.95 16.27
N ALA A 220 41.43 27.72 15.47
CA ALA A 220 40.05 27.80 15.91
C ALA A 220 39.73 26.64 16.86
N VAL A 221 39.29 26.94 18.08
CA VAL A 221 38.83 25.92 19.03
C VAL A 221 37.47 25.43 18.53
N THR A 222 37.34 24.11 18.37
CA THR A 222 36.09 23.46 17.98
C THR A 222 35.53 22.62 19.13
N TYR A 223 34.22 22.49 19.14
CA TYR A 223 33.44 21.76 20.12
C TYR A 223 32.56 20.72 19.40
N SER A 224 32.36 19.57 20.02
CA SER A 224 31.53 18.51 19.45
C SER A 224 30.06 18.87 19.52
N VAL A 225 29.34 18.78 18.40
CA VAL A 225 27.89 18.86 18.32
C VAL A 225 27.35 17.48 17.98
N VAL A 226 26.67 16.84 18.93
CA VAL A 226 26.19 15.46 18.79
C VAL A 226 24.68 15.42 18.65
N PHE A 227 24.19 14.85 17.55
CA PHE A 227 22.80 14.47 17.41
C PHE A 227 22.63 13.02 17.81
N THR A 228 21.60 12.71 18.59
CA THR A 228 21.24 11.34 18.99
C THR A 228 19.83 11.02 18.52
N GLU A 229 19.66 9.96 17.74
CA GLU A 229 18.32 9.50 17.37
C GLU A 229 17.75 8.50 18.38
N THR A 230 16.42 8.50 18.50
CA THR A 230 15.67 7.42 19.13
C THR A 230 14.46 7.03 18.28
N GLY A 231 14.11 5.74 18.26
CA GLY A 231 12.88 5.24 17.65
C GLY A 231 13.01 4.73 16.21
N LEU A 232 14.20 4.82 15.59
CA LEU A 232 14.48 4.10 14.35
C LEU A 232 14.87 2.64 14.61
N PRO A 233 14.62 1.72 13.66
CA PRO A 233 15.17 0.37 13.70
C PRO A 233 16.70 0.39 13.64
N ALA A 234 17.35 -0.58 14.29
CA ALA A 234 18.80 -0.72 14.25
C ALA A 234 19.31 -0.83 12.80
N GLY A 235 20.27 0.01 12.43
CA GLY A 235 20.85 0.07 11.09
C GLY A 235 20.09 0.96 10.09
N ALA A 236 18.99 1.60 10.50
CA ALA A 236 18.30 2.56 9.64
C ALA A 236 19.16 3.81 9.41
N SER A 237 19.26 4.22 8.14
CA SER A 237 19.98 5.44 7.77
C SER A 237 19.16 6.69 8.08
N TRP A 238 19.78 7.68 8.71
CA TRP A 238 19.20 8.99 8.98
C TRP A 238 20.24 10.08 8.75
N THR A 239 19.77 11.30 8.46
CA THR A 239 20.63 12.42 8.07
C THR A 239 20.25 13.67 8.83
N VAL A 240 21.25 14.37 9.35
CA VAL A 240 21.13 15.73 9.88
C VAL A 240 21.95 16.65 9.00
N THR A 241 21.41 17.81 8.66
CA THR A 241 22.13 18.89 8.01
C THR A 241 22.35 20.00 9.03
N LEU A 242 23.60 20.35 9.32
CA LEU A 242 23.98 21.44 10.22
C LEU A 242 24.65 22.55 9.40
N SER A 243 24.09 23.76 9.43
CA SER A 243 24.57 24.93 8.67
C SER A 243 24.88 24.65 7.19
N GLY A 244 24.03 23.83 6.56
CA GLY A 244 24.16 23.45 5.14
C GLY A 244 25.01 22.21 4.88
N THR A 245 25.67 21.64 5.89
CA THR A 245 26.50 20.44 5.74
C THR A 245 25.72 19.19 6.18
N PRO A 246 25.35 18.27 5.26
CA PRO A 246 24.70 17.02 5.63
C PRO A 246 25.70 15.99 6.15
N GLN A 247 25.30 15.26 7.20
CA GLN A 247 25.96 14.05 7.69
C GLN A 247 24.90 12.97 7.88
N SER A 248 25.23 11.74 7.49
CA SER A 248 24.34 10.58 7.62
C SER A 248 24.99 9.51 8.48
N SER A 249 24.18 8.73 9.19
CA SER A 249 24.63 7.60 9.99
C SER A 249 23.58 6.48 9.96
N THR A 250 24.02 5.25 10.23
CA THR A 250 23.16 4.09 10.53
C THR A 250 23.21 3.69 12.00
N THR A 251 24.03 4.39 12.80
CA THR A 251 24.10 4.26 14.26
C THR A 251 23.22 5.31 14.91
N SER A 252 23.07 5.24 16.24
CA SER A 252 22.21 6.17 16.98
C SER A 252 22.75 7.60 17.08
N THR A 253 23.93 7.92 16.54
CA THR A 253 24.54 9.25 16.66
C THR A 253 25.13 9.78 15.36
N ILE A 254 25.10 11.11 15.23
CA ILE A 254 25.80 11.90 14.19
C ILE A 254 26.56 13.02 14.91
N THR A 255 27.85 13.21 14.60
CA THR A 255 28.70 14.20 15.27
C THR A 255 29.28 15.20 14.27
N PHE A 256 29.20 16.49 14.61
CA PHE A 256 29.85 17.60 13.93
C PHE A 256 30.90 18.23 14.86
N SER A 257 31.85 18.96 14.29
CA SER A 257 32.84 19.76 15.03
C SER A 257 32.71 21.21 14.61
N GLU A 258 32.26 22.06 15.54
CA GLU A 258 31.90 23.45 15.24
C GLU A 258 32.59 24.42 16.21
N THR A 259 32.86 25.64 15.77
CA THR A 259 33.36 26.72 16.63
C THR A 259 32.21 27.34 17.45
N ASP A 260 32.50 28.34 18.28
CA ASP A 260 31.45 29.12 18.93
C ASP A 260 30.55 29.82 17.90
N GLY A 261 29.23 29.71 18.06
CA GLY A 261 28.27 30.24 17.11
C GLY A 261 26.86 29.65 17.24
N ASN A 262 25.95 30.18 16.40
CA ASN A 262 24.59 29.68 16.28
C ASN A 262 24.42 28.93 14.96
N TYR A 263 24.04 27.66 15.05
CA TYR A 263 23.96 26.72 13.93
C TYR A 263 22.52 26.26 13.73
N ALA A 264 21.96 26.52 12.56
CA ALA A 264 20.66 25.96 12.19
C ALA A 264 20.82 24.50 11.73
N TYR A 265 19.88 23.65 12.11
CA TYR A 265 19.86 22.25 11.66
C TYR A 265 18.51 21.84 11.10
N THR A 266 18.53 20.85 10.21
CA THR A 266 17.34 20.16 9.68
C THR A 266 17.59 18.65 9.66
N VAL A 267 16.56 17.86 9.94
CA VAL A 267 16.57 16.40 9.90
C VAL A 267 15.89 15.95 8.61
N ALA A 268 16.54 15.08 7.84
CA ALA A 268 15.95 14.52 6.64
C ALA A 268 14.76 13.61 6.97
N ALA A 269 13.75 13.60 6.10
CA ALA A 269 12.60 12.70 6.26
C ALA A 269 13.04 11.24 6.11
N VAL A 270 12.62 10.38 7.05
CA VAL A 270 12.80 8.93 7.00
C VAL A 270 11.46 8.29 6.63
N THR A 271 11.42 7.49 5.57
CA THR A 271 10.18 6.89 5.07
C THR A 271 9.49 6.05 6.14
N GLY A 272 8.21 6.34 6.39
CA GLY A 272 7.42 5.64 7.41
C GLY A 272 7.67 6.11 8.84
N TYR A 273 8.41 7.20 9.06
CA TYR A 273 8.65 7.80 10.38
C TYR A 273 8.42 9.32 10.34
N SER A 274 8.10 9.89 11.50
CA SER A 274 8.06 11.34 11.74
C SER A 274 9.13 11.71 12.76
N ALA A 275 9.96 12.70 12.45
CA ALA A 275 11.02 13.16 13.34
C ALA A 275 10.54 14.34 14.21
N ALA A 276 10.99 14.40 15.45
CA ALA A 276 10.74 15.51 16.37
C ALA A 276 12.01 15.81 17.19
N PRO A 277 12.59 17.02 17.08
CA PRO A 277 12.27 18.08 16.11
C PRO A 277 12.72 17.72 14.68
N THR A 278 12.05 18.28 13.66
CA THR A 278 12.49 18.18 12.25
C THR A 278 13.53 19.24 11.89
N SER A 279 13.63 20.32 12.65
CA SER A 279 14.61 21.40 12.49
C SER A 279 14.73 22.22 13.77
N GLY A 280 15.80 23.01 13.87
CA GLY A 280 16.01 23.91 15.00
C GLY A 280 17.31 24.70 14.90
N THR A 281 17.72 25.31 16.01
CA THR A 281 18.98 26.05 16.14
C THR A 281 19.72 25.61 17.40
N LEU A 282 21.04 25.43 17.30
CA LEU A 282 21.94 25.08 18.41
C LEU A 282 22.94 26.22 18.61
N THR A 283 23.25 26.53 19.86
CA THR A 283 24.30 27.51 20.21
C THR A 283 25.48 26.77 20.82
N VAL A 284 26.64 26.87 20.17
CA VAL A 284 27.92 26.43 20.69
C VAL A 284 28.58 27.64 21.36
N ASN A 285 28.91 27.51 22.64
CA ASN A 285 29.53 28.59 23.43
C ASN A 285 30.49 28.00 24.46
N GLY A 286 31.72 27.72 24.05
CA GLY A 286 32.79 27.27 24.92
C GLY A 286 32.72 25.79 25.31
N ALA A 287 31.72 25.03 24.85
CA ALA A 287 31.50 23.63 25.22
C ALA A 287 30.73 22.85 24.15
N GLY A 288 30.86 21.52 24.17
CA GLY A 288 30.11 20.61 23.30
C GLY A 288 28.61 20.61 23.62
N VAL A 289 27.79 20.35 22.60
CA VAL A 289 26.33 20.42 22.65
C VAL A 289 25.73 19.12 22.13
N SER A 290 24.62 18.66 22.72
CA SER A 290 23.89 17.49 22.25
C SER A 290 22.43 17.80 21.96
N GLN A 291 21.88 17.21 20.90
CA GLN A 291 20.48 17.34 20.48
C GLN A 291 19.86 15.96 20.23
N THR A 292 18.77 15.63 20.93
CA THR A 292 18.01 14.39 20.67
C THR A 292 16.97 14.61 19.59
N ILE A 293 16.85 13.65 18.66
CA ILE A 293 15.83 13.58 17.62
C ILE A 293 15.02 12.29 17.83
N THR A 294 13.72 12.41 18.09
CA THR A 294 12.84 11.25 18.26
C THR A 294 12.08 10.96 16.97
N PHE A 295 12.24 9.76 16.45
CA PHE A 295 11.48 9.23 15.32
C PHE A 295 10.31 8.39 15.82
N THR A 296 9.11 8.73 15.38
CA THR A 296 7.89 7.95 15.67
C THR A 296 7.42 7.28 14.39
N SER A 297 7.29 5.95 14.41
CA SER A 297 6.77 5.18 13.28
C SER A 297 5.37 5.66 12.91
N ALA A 298 5.16 5.91 11.62
CA ALA A 298 3.86 6.23 11.02
C ALA A 298 3.04 4.96 10.71
N VAL A 299 3.62 3.77 10.88
CA VAL A 299 2.91 2.50 10.73
C VAL A 299 2.24 2.16 12.05
N ALA A 300 0.91 2.22 12.09
CA ALA A 300 0.13 1.85 13.26
C ALA A 300 0.43 0.40 13.64
N THR A 301 0.77 0.15 14.91
CA THR A 301 0.94 -1.21 15.42
C THR A 301 -0.37 -1.97 15.25
N THR A 302 -0.32 -3.10 14.54
CA THR A 302 -1.48 -3.94 14.26
C THR A 302 -1.51 -5.17 15.13
N TYR A 303 -2.71 -5.68 15.42
CA TYR A 303 -2.97 -6.84 16.23
C TYR A 303 -3.84 -7.83 15.47
N ALA A 304 -3.67 -9.13 15.76
CA ALA A 304 -4.47 -10.17 15.13
C ALA A 304 -5.92 -10.12 15.64
N VAL A 305 -6.87 -10.15 14.70
CA VAL A 305 -8.31 -10.33 14.97
C VAL A 305 -8.71 -11.68 14.39
N THR A 306 -8.91 -12.65 15.26
CA THR A 306 -9.25 -14.02 14.88
C THR A 306 -10.75 -14.24 15.02
N PHE A 307 -11.42 -14.62 13.94
CA PHE A 307 -12.76 -15.18 14.00
C PHE A 307 -12.66 -16.70 14.06
N THR A 308 -13.44 -17.33 14.94
CA THR A 308 -13.55 -18.79 15.03
C THR A 308 -14.98 -19.23 14.78
N GLU A 309 -15.19 -20.19 13.88
CA GLU A 309 -16.51 -20.77 13.66
C GLU A 309 -16.76 -22.01 14.51
N SER A 310 -18.04 -22.27 14.78
CA SER A 310 -18.54 -23.54 15.29
C SER A 310 -19.88 -23.87 14.64
N GLY A 311 -20.19 -25.16 14.49
CA GLY A 311 -21.48 -25.64 13.98
C GLY A 311 -21.56 -25.82 12.46
N LEU A 312 -20.53 -25.41 11.70
CA LEU A 312 -20.43 -25.79 10.28
C LEU A 312 -19.91 -27.21 10.11
N THR A 313 -20.34 -27.88 9.04
CA THR A 313 -19.75 -29.15 8.61
C THR A 313 -18.28 -28.95 8.18
N PHE A 314 -17.42 -29.93 8.46
CA PHE A 314 -15.99 -29.84 8.12
C PHE A 314 -15.77 -29.54 6.63
N GLY A 315 -14.92 -28.56 6.33
CA GLY A 315 -14.62 -28.13 4.96
C GLY A 315 -15.67 -27.21 4.34
N THR A 316 -16.72 -26.82 5.06
CA THR A 316 -17.71 -25.84 4.57
C THR A 316 -17.04 -24.47 4.46
N PRO A 317 -17.03 -23.84 3.28
CA PRO A 317 -16.47 -22.52 3.15
C PRO A 317 -17.36 -21.49 3.86
N TRP A 318 -16.74 -20.65 4.67
CA TRP A 318 -17.37 -19.51 5.33
C TRP A 318 -16.50 -18.27 5.17
N SER A 319 -17.08 -17.10 5.41
CA SER A 319 -16.36 -15.84 5.28
C SER A 319 -16.73 -14.87 6.39
N VAL A 320 -15.86 -13.90 6.62
CA VAL A 320 -16.13 -12.74 7.45
C VAL A 320 -15.73 -11.51 6.66
N THR A 321 -16.56 -10.47 6.71
CA THR A 321 -16.20 -9.13 6.27
C THR A 321 -15.83 -8.32 7.50
N LEU A 322 -14.60 -7.83 7.61
CA LEU A 322 -14.13 -6.94 8.67
C LEU A 322 -13.70 -5.61 8.04
N ASN A 323 -14.31 -4.50 8.48
CA ASN A 323 -13.98 -3.16 7.98
C ASN A 323 -14.00 -3.04 6.44
N GLY A 324 -14.92 -3.77 5.78
CA GLY A 324 -15.07 -3.81 4.33
C GLY A 324 -14.14 -4.80 3.60
N SER A 325 -13.16 -5.41 4.28
CA SER A 325 -12.30 -6.47 3.73
C SER A 325 -12.89 -7.85 3.98
N ILE A 326 -12.93 -8.71 2.97
CA ILE A 326 -13.50 -10.07 3.06
C ILE A 326 -12.36 -11.08 3.10
N GLN A 327 -12.44 -12.01 4.05
CA GLN A 327 -11.63 -13.21 4.08
C GLN A 327 -12.52 -14.45 4.18
N SER A 328 -12.07 -15.56 3.61
CA SER A 328 -12.80 -16.83 3.60
C SER A 328 -11.90 -17.99 3.97
N SER A 329 -12.46 -19.00 4.63
CA SER A 329 -11.76 -20.22 5.03
C SER A 329 -12.71 -21.41 4.96
N ALA A 330 -12.15 -22.61 4.84
CA ALA A 330 -12.86 -23.88 5.05
C ALA A 330 -12.40 -24.60 6.34
N GLY A 331 -11.44 -24.00 7.07
CA GLY A 331 -11.04 -24.41 8.41
C GLY A 331 -11.81 -23.64 9.48
N THR A 332 -11.45 -23.85 10.75
CA THR A 332 -12.22 -23.32 11.90
C THR A 332 -11.93 -21.85 12.25
N SER A 333 -11.01 -21.19 11.53
CA SER A 333 -10.66 -19.79 11.81
C SER A 333 -10.34 -18.95 10.57
N ILE A 334 -10.55 -17.64 10.72
CA ILE A 334 -10.19 -16.57 9.78
C ILE A 334 -9.46 -15.49 10.58
N VAL A 335 -8.31 -15.01 10.09
CA VAL A 335 -7.49 -14.01 10.81
C VAL A 335 -7.33 -12.75 9.98
N PHE A 336 -7.58 -11.60 10.61
CA PHE A 336 -7.29 -10.26 10.11
C PHE A 336 -6.19 -9.61 10.95
N THR A 337 -5.62 -8.52 10.46
CA THR A 337 -4.59 -7.74 11.16
C THR A 337 -4.99 -6.27 11.14
N GLU A 338 -5.33 -5.71 12.30
CA GLU A 338 -5.92 -4.37 12.42
C GLU A 338 -5.24 -3.55 13.54
N PRO A 339 -5.07 -2.23 13.39
CA PRO A 339 -4.56 -1.37 14.46
C PRO A 339 -5.55 -1.21 15.61
N ASN A 340 -5.18 -0.46 16.67
CA ASN A 340 -6.12 -0.12 17.73
C ASN A 340 -7.33 0.63 17.18
N GLY A 341 -8.54 0.16 17.49
CA GLY A 341 -9.76 0.69 16.92
C GLY A 341 -10.99 -0.18 17.18
N ILE A 342 -12.13 0.27 16.66
CA ILE A 342 -13.41 -0.46 16.70
C ILE A 342 -13.79 -0.77 15.25
N TYR A 343 -13.92 -2.06 14.94
CA TYR A 343 -14.11 -2.54 13.57
C TYR A 343 -15.44 -3.27 13.44
N PRO A 344 -16.34 -2.83 12.55
CA PRO A 344 -17.56 -3.56 12.26
C PRO A 344 -17.25 -4.84 11.50
N PHE A 345 -17.94 -5.91 11.85
CA PHE A 345 -17.86 -7.19 11.14
C PHE A 345 -19.23 -7.72 10.74
N VAL A 346 -19.25 -8.50 9.67
CA VAL A 346 -20.41 -9.25 9.20
C VAL A 346 -19.97 -10.69 8.87
N ALA A 347 -20.66 -11.67 9.43
CA ALA A 347 -20.48 -13.08 9.08
C ALA A 347 -21.14 -13.37 7.73
N GLY A 348 -20.44 -14.04 6.83
CA GLY A 348 -20.98 -14.45 5.55
C GLY A 348 -22.14 -15.43 5.70
N SER A 349 -23.17 -15.30 4.86
CA SER A 349 -24.28 -16.25 4.83
C SER A 349 -23.81 -17.61 4.30
N VAL A 350 -24.06 -18.67 5.06
CA VAL A 350 -23.83 -20.06 4.62
C VAL A 350 -25.20 -20.70 4.39
N ALA A 351 -25.42 -21.28 3.20
CA ALA A 351 -26.71 -21.85 2.84
C ALA A 351 -27.11 -22.97 3.83
N GLY A 352 -28.34 -22.88 4.37
CA GLY A 352 -28.83 -23.84 5.37
C GLY A 352 -28.32 -23.61 6.79
N TYR A 353 -27.61 -22.50 7.07
CA TYR A 353 -27.15 -22.13 8.41
C TYR A 353 -27.46 -20.67 8.75
N THR A 354 -27.66 -20.39 10.03
CA THR A 354 -27.84 -19.04 10.59
C THR A 354 -26.67 -18.72 11.53
N PRO A 355 -25.83 -17.71 11.22
CA PRO A 355 -24.73 -17.30 12.10
C PRO A 355 -25.23 -16.46 13.28
N ALA A 356 -24.63 -16.67 14.45
CA ALA A 356 -24.83 -15.89 15.67
C ALA A 356 -23.47 -15.62 16.37
N PRO A 357 -23.06 -14.35 16.53
CA PRO A 357 -23.66 -13.16 15.93
C PRO A 357 -23.46 -13.14 14.40
N SER A 358 -24.46 -12.66 13.66
CA SER A 358 -24.35 -12.45 12.21
C SER A 358 -23.62 -11.16 11.84
N SER A 359 -23.53 -10.20 12.78
CA SER A 359 -22.75 -8.97 12.66
C SER A 359 -22.49 -8.37 14.05
N GLY A 360 -21.52 -7.46 14.14
CA GLY A 360 -21.16 -6.77 15.38
C GLY A 360 -19.95 -5.87 15.22
N ASN A 361 -19.30 -5.53 16.34
CA ASN A 361 -18.04 -4.79 16.35
C ASN A 361 -16.99 -5.56 17.16
N VAL A 362 -15.73 -5.55 16.69
CA VAL A 362 -14.57 -6.01 17.46
C VAL A 362 -13.76 -4.79 17.89
N ILE A 363 -13.33 -4.76 19.15
CA ILE A 363 -12.49 -3.68 19.72
C ILE A 363 -11.07 -4.20 19.87
N VAL A 364 -10.13 -3.57 19.17
CA VAL A 364 -8.70 -3.84 19.29
C VAL A 364 -8.06 -2.75 20.17
N SER A 365 -7.47 -3.16 21.29
CA SER A 365 -6.87 -2.25 22.28
C SER A 365 -5.57 -2.81 22.84
N GLY A 366 -4.54 -2.88 22.01
CA GLY A 366 -3.17 -3.20 22.44
C GLY A 366 -2.83 -4.68 22.47
N ALA A 367 -3.76 -5.57 22.08
CA ALA A 367 -3.57 -7.02 22.11
C ALA A 367 -4.40 -7.72 21.02
N ALA A 368 -4.07 -8.99 20.73
CA ALA A 368 -4.85 -9.83 19.83
C ALA A 368 -6.25 -10.13 20.40
N VAL A 369 -7.25 -10.23 19.53
CA VAL A 369 -8.66 -10.40 19.90
C VAL A 369 -9.24 -11.61 19.16
N SER A 370 -10.13 -12.35 19.83
CA SER A 370 -10.86 -13.48 19.24
C SER A 370 -12.37 -13.27 19.32
N GLN A 371 -13.08 -13.50 18.21
CA GLN A 371 -14.53 -13.40 18.11
C GLN A 371 -15.12 -14.73 17.60
N ALA A 372 -15.92 -15.38 18.43
CA ALA A 372 -16.63 -16.61 18.04
C ALA A 372 -17.89 -16.31 17.22
N ILE A 373 -18.16 -17.14 16.21
CA ILE A 373 -19.40 -17.15 15.44
C ILE A 373 -19.94 -18.58 15.45
N THR A 374 -21.17 -18.77 15.91
CA THR A 374 -21.84 -20.08 15.91
C THR A 374 -22.85 -20.14 14.79
N TYR A 375 -22.75 -21.15 13.93
CA TYR A 375 -23.71 -21.43 12.86
C TYR A 375 -24.71 -22.51 13.32
N THR A 376 -25.99 -22.22 13.18
CA THR A 376 -27.08 -23.14 13.51
C THR A 376 -27.80 -23.58 12.24
N SER A 377 -27.98 -24.89 12.01
CA SER A 377 -28.60 -25.38 10.78
C SER A 377 -30.10 -25.03 10.73
N SER A 378 -30.59 -24.63 9.57
CA SER A 378 -31.96 -24.15 9.36
C SER A 378 -32.86 -25.15 8.62
N GLY A 379 -32.42 -26.39 8.42
CA GLY A 379 -33.07 -27.36 7.53
C GLY A 379 -33.13 -28.78 8.10
N GLY A 380 -34.12 -29.05 8.95
CA GLY A 380 -34.61 -30.40 9.19
C GLY A 380 -36.03 -30.51 8.64
N GLY A 381 -36.35 -31.50 7.81
CA GLY A 381 -37.73 -31.77 7.42
C GLY A 381 -38.62 -31.97 8.66
N SER A 382 -39.92 -31.68 8.56
CA SER A 382 -40.85 -32.02 9.65
C SER A 382 -40.80 -33.53 9.86
N GLN A 383 -40.45 -33.96 11.08
CA GLN A 383 -40.47 -35.37 11.43
C GLN A 383 -41.88 -35.92 11.27
N THR A 384 -41.99 -37.07 10.61
CA THR A 384 -43.26 -37.76 10.40
C THR A 384 -43.10 -39.25 10.64
N ALA A 385 -44.11 -39.85 11.26
CA ALA A 385 -44.21 -41.30 11.39
C ALA A 385 -44.61 -41.96 10.06
N TYR A 386 -44.34 -43.26 9.93
CA TYR A 386 -44.67 -44.05 8.74
C TYR A 386 -46.16 -43.94 8.35
N SER A 387 -47.05 -43.97 9.34
CA SER A 387 -48.49 -43.84 9.16
C SER A 387 -48.92 -42.52 8.49
N GLN A 388 -48.15 -41.45 8.66
CA GLN A 388 -48.38 -40.15 8.04
C GLN A 388 -47.75 -40.06 6.65
N ALA A 389 -46.56 -40.66 6.47
CA ALA A 389 -45.84 -40.61 5.20
C ALA A 389 -46.42 -41.56 4.13
N LYS A 390 -46.91 -42.75 4.53
CA LYS A 390 -47.43 -43.78 3.62
C LYS A 390 -48.58 -43.29 2.75
N PRO A 391 -49.65 -42.63 3.26
CA PRO A 391 -50.73 -42.12 2.43
C PRO A 391 -50.26 -41.10 1.39
N VAL A 392 -49.29 -40.25 1.75
CA VAL A 392 -48.70 -39.25 0.85
C VAL A 392 -47.93 -39.93 -0.28
N ALA A 393 -47.15 -40.97 0.04
CA ALA A 393 -46.45 -41.78 -0.96
C ALA A 393 -47.40 -42.53 -1.89
N VAL A 394 -48.45 -43.15 -1.34
CA VAL A 394 -49.47 -43.89 -2.11
C VAL A 394 -50.21 -42.95 -3.06
N ALA A 395 -50.58 -41.75 -2.59
CA ALA A 395 -51.22 -40.75 -3.44
C ALA A 395 -50.31 -40.33 -4.61
N ALA A 396 -49.02 -40.10 -4.34
CA ALA A 396 -48.04 -39.78 -5.38
C ALA A 396 -47.82 -40.93 -6.37
N ALA A 397 -47.76 -42.18 -5.89
CA ALA A 397 -47.65 -43.35 -6.75
C ALA A 397 -48.88 -43.53 -7.65
N ASN A 398 -50.08 -43.39 -7.11
CA ASN A 398 -51.32 -43.49 -7.88
C ASN A 398 -51.44 -42.38 -8.95
N ALA A 399 -50.82 -41.23 -8.74
CA ALA A 399 -50.75 -40.18 -9.76
C ALA A 399 -49.88 -40.57 -10.97
N GLN A 400 -49.00 -41.58 -10.84
CA GLN A 400 -48.22 -42.16 -11.95
C GLN A 400 -48.95 -43.31 -12.66
N GLY A 401 -50.15 -43.69 -12.22
CA GLY A 401 -50.94 -44.79 -12.77
C GLY A 401 -51.50 -45.71 -11.68
N SER A 402 -52.45 -46.58 -12.05
CA SER A 402 -53.03 -47.57 -11.14
C SER A 402 -52.19 -48.85 -11.07
N GLY A 403 -52.24 -49.57 -9.95
CA GLY A 403 -51.63 -50.90 -9.80
C GLY A 403 -50.28 -50.91 -9.05
N TRP A 404 -49.89 -49.77 -8.47
CA TRP A 404 -48.71 -49.68 -7.61
C TRP A 404 -48.99 -50.26 -6.22
N LEU A 405 -48.25 -51.30 -5.85
CA LEU A 405 -48.28 -51.96 -4.55
C LEU A 405 -47.07 -51.51 -3.72
N PRO A 406 -47.22 -50.82 -2.57
CA PRO A 406 -46.08 -50.49 -1.72
C PRO A 406 -45.48 -51.77 -1.12
N VAL A 407 -44.18 -51.99 -1.32
CA VAL A 407 -43.47 -53.19 -0.84
C VAL A 407 -42.39 -52.87 0.19
N VAL A 408 -41.86 -51.64 0.20
CA VAL A 408 -40.88 -51.18 1.18
C VAL A 408 -41.13 -49.72 1.57
N GLY A 409 -40.93 -49.39 2.84
CA GLY A 409 -40.83 -48.01 3.34
C GLY A 409 -39.56 -47.84 4.18
N LEU A 410 -38.71 -46.87 3.85
CA LEU A 410 -37.45 -46.59 4.53
C LEU A 410 -37.49 -45.17 5.12
N GLY A 411 -37.48 -45.03 6.43
CA GLY A 411 -37.41 -43.76 7.13
C GLY A 411 -35.97 -43.46 7.52
N GLU A 412 -35.46 -42.27 7.18
CA GLU A 412 -34.07 -41.89 7.48
C GLU A 412 -34.03 -40.59 8.30
N SER A 413 -33.19 -40.60 9.34
CA SER A 413 -32.85 -39.43 10.15
C SER A 413 -31.34 -39.38 10.32
N LEU A 414 -30.69 -38.61 9.45
CA LEU A 414 -29.23 -38.56 9.30
C LEU A 414 -28.64 -37.39 10.06
N THR A 415 -27.51 -37.59 10.74
CA THR A 415 -26.77 -36.53 11.46
C THR A 415 -25.67 -35.88 10.63
N ALA A 416 -25.44 -36.39 9.43
CA ALA A 416 -24.53 -35.84 8.44
C ALA A 416 -25.20 -35.77 7.07
N ALA A 417 -24.76 -34.81 6.24
CA ALA A 417 -25.21 -34.74 4.86
C ALA A 417 -24.80 -36.00 4.09
N TYR A 418 -25.77 -36.62 3.42
CA TYR A 418 -25.55 -37.77 2.57
C TYR A 418 -25.67 -37.37 1.10
N THR A 419 -24.62 -37.64 0.34
CA THR A 419 -24.55 -37.38 -1.09
C THR A 419 -24.17 -38.67 -1.80
N ASN A 420 -25.13 -39.32 -2.45
CA ASN A 420 -24.83 -40.48 -3.28
C ASN A 420 -24.43 -40.00 -4.69
N THR A 421 -23.13 -39.95 -4.98
CA THR A 421 -22.60 -39.55 -6.29
C THR A 421 -22.37 -40.72 -7.24
N SER A 422 -22.62 -41.96 -6.84
CA SER A 422 -22.40 -43.14 -7.68
C SER A 422 -23.33 -44.28 -7.29
N HIS A 423 -24.37 -44.52 -8.10
CA HIS A 423 -25.16 -45.74 -8.02
C HIS A 423 -24.76 -46.69 -9.16
N PRO A 424 -24.05 -47.80 -8.91
CA PRO A 424 -23.61 -48.73 -9.97
C PRO A 424 -24.75 -49.55 -10.61
N ALA A 425 -26.00 -49.45 -10.13
CA ALA A 425 -26.98 -50.52 -10.35
C ALA A 425 -27.92 -50.38 -11.56
N PHE A 426 -27.88 -49.30 -12.34
CA PHE A 426 -28.74 -49.15 -13.51
C PHE A 426 -27.92 -49.34 -14.79
N ASN A 427 -27.84 -50.59 -15.23
CA ASN A 427 -27.25 -50.97 -16.51
C ASN A 427 -28.33 -51.14 -17.57
N ALA A 428 -27.95 -51.53 -18.79
CA ALA A 428 -28.89 -51.74 -19.89
C ALA A 428 -30.02 -52.76 -19.59
N SER A 429 -29.81 -53.67 -18.63
CA SER A 429 -30.79 -54.68 -18.19
C SER A 429 -31.77 -54.16 -17.12
N CYS A 430 -31.53 -52.95 -16.60
CA CYS A 430 -32.30 -52.28 -15.55
C CYS A 430 -32.45 -50.77 -15.81
N PRO A 431 -33.13 -50.36 -16.90
CA PRO A 431 -33.34 -48.95 -17.20
C PRO A 431 -34.07 -48.22 -16.08
N PHE A 432 -33.46 -47.11 -15.64
CA PHE A 432 -34.06 -46.11 -14.75
C PHE A 432 -34.62 -44.96 -15.60
N THR A 433 -35.89 -44.62 -15.42
CA THR A 433 -36.61 -43.63 -16.23
C THR A 433 -37.41 -42.68 -15.36
N GLY A 434 -37.39 -41.38 -15.69
CA GLY A 434 -38.03 -40.34 -14.90
C GLY A 434 -37.27 -39.98 -13.61
N GLY A 435 -37.45 -38.75 -13.13
CA GLY A 435 -36.77 -38.22 -11.95
C GLY A 435 -35.53 -37.35 -12.24
N PRO A 436 -34.99 -36.66 -11.23
CA PRO A 436 -33.75 -35.89 -11.36
C PRO A 436 -32.56 -36.81 -11.66
N SER A 437 -31.58 -36.33 -12.44
CA SER A 437 -30.34 -37.06 -12.78
C SER A 437 -29.43 -37.36 -11.58
N PHE A 438 -29.80 -36.90 -10.38
CA PHE A 438 -29.07 -37.07 -9.13
C PHE A 438 -30.03 -37.37 -7.97
N TRP A 439 -29.59 -38.19 -7.01
CA TRP A 439 -30.29 -38.37 -5.74
C TRP A 439 -30.25 -37.05 -4.94
N PRO A 440 -31.34 -36.67 -4.24
CA PRO A 440 -31.36 -35.43 -3.48
C PRO A 440 -30.31 -35.47 -2.35
N THR A 441 -29.67 -34.34 -2.13
CA THR A 441 -28.80 -34.14 -0.96
C THR A 441 -29.67 -34.02 0.28
N PHE A 442 -29.46 -34.89 1.27
CA PHE A 442 -30.21 -34.84 2.51
C PHE A 442 -29.53 -33.88 3.49
N SER A 443 -30.33 -33.02 4.11
CA SER A 443 -29.84 -32.14 5.16
C SER A 443 -29.75 -32.90 6.48
N PRO A 444 -28.66 -32.74 7.24
CA PRO A 444 -28.54 -33.36 8.55
C PRO A 444 -29.59 -32.81 9.52
N TRP A 445 -30.17 -33.70 10.30
CA TRP A 445 -31.12 -33.40 11.36
C TRP A 445 -30.45 -33.49 12.73
N THR A 446 -30.92 -32.70 13.70
CA THR A 446 -30.26 -32.50 15.00
C THR A 446 -31.12 -32.85 16.22
N GLY A 447 -32.29 -33.48 16.07
CA GLY A 447 -33.16 -33.82 17.21
C GLY A 447 -33.04 -35.28 17.68
N THR A 448 -34.01 -35.78 18.46
CA THR A 448 -34.04 -37.16 18.98
C THR A 448 -34.48 -38.22 17.94
N TYR A 449 -33.54 -39.06 17.49
CA TYR A 449 -33.73 -40.06 16.42
C TYR A 449 -34.47 -41.35 16.85
N ALA A 450 -34.69 -41.53 18.15
CA ALA A 450 -35.22 -42.77 18.76
C ALA A 450 -36.76 -42.84 18.84
N ASN A 451 -37.48 -41.86 18.32
CA ASN A 451 -38.94 -41.78 18.48
C ASN A 451 -39.73 -42.44 17.34
N GLY A 452 -39.06 -43.04 16.35
CA GLY A 452 -39.72 -43.63 15.17
C GLY A 452 -40.23 -42.61 14.14
N GLU A 453 -39.98 -41.31 14.33
CA GLU A 453 -40.29 -40.28 13.35
C GLU A 453 -39.04 -39.87 12.58
N THR A 454 -39.14 -39.75 11.25
CA THR A 454 -37.99 -39.48 10.39
C THR A 454 -38.22 -38.26 9.51
N SER A 455 -37.13 -37.63 9.07
CA SER A 455 -37.18 -36.42 8.24
C SER A 455 -37.53 -36.73 6.78
N TYR A 456 -37.20 -37.95 6.35
CA TYR A 456 -37.39 -38.45 5.01
C TYR A 456 -37.94 -39.88 5.06
N TRP A 457 -38.83 -40.20 4.13
CA TRP A 457 -39.31 -41.56 3.89
C TRP A 457 -39.16 -41.90 2.41
N PHE A 458 -38.53 -43.02 2.09
CA PHE A 458 -38.50 -43.60 0.75
C PHE A 458 -39.48 -44.75 0.66
N PHE A 459 -40.30 -44.74 -0.38
CA PHE A 459 -41.23 -45.80 -0.67
C PHE A 459 -40.92 -46.44 -2.01
N PHE A 460 -41.02 -47.76 -2.02
CA PHE A 460 -40.80 -48.59 -3.19
C PHE A 460 -42.13 -49.24 -3.52
N PHE A 461 -42.60 -48.98 -4.72
CA PHE A 461 -43.85 -49.54 -5.22
C PHE A 461 -43.57 -50.50 -6.36
N TYR A 462 -44.18 -51.68 -6.30
CA TYR A 462 -44.11 -52.68 -7.36
C TYR A 462 -45.41 -52.68 -8.17
N SER A 463 -45.30 -52.80 -9.49
CA SER A 463 -46.45 -53.05 -10.37
C SER A 463 -46.22 -54.35 -11.13
N SER A 464 -47.11 -55.32 -10.93
CA SER A 464 -47.11 -56.58 -11.68
C SER A 464 -47.56 -56.41 -13.13
N ALA A 465 -48.38 -55.39 -13.42
CA ALA A 465 -48.85 -55.11 -14.77
C ALA A 465 -47.73 -54.58 -15.68
N SER A 466 -46.80 -53.80 -15.12
CA SER A 466 -45.69 -53.18 -15.87
C SER A 466 -44.32 -53.76 -15.52
N SER A 467 -44.24 -54.76 -14.63
CA SER A 467 -42.99 -55.34 -14.13
C SER A 467 -41.95 -54.26 -13.79
N SER A 468 -42.37 -53.28 -13.00
CA SER A 468 -41.59 -52.07 -12.71
C SER A 468 -41.61 -51.72 -11.21
N LEU A 469 -40.59 -51.00 -10.77
CA LEU A 469 -40.49 -50.41 -9.43
C LEU A 469 -40.50 -48.89 -9.52
N LEU A 470 -41.39 -48.26 -8.77
CA LEU A 470 -41.45 -46.80 -8.62
C LEU A 470 -40.86 -46.39 -7.27
N PHE A 471 -40.03 -45.36 -7.30
CA PHE A 471 -39.37 -44.79 -6.14
C PHE A 471 -40.02 -43.46 -5.80
N VAL A 472 -40.48 -43.31 -4.56
CA VAL A 472 -41.13 -42.09 -4.08
C VAL A 472 -40.44 -41.63 -2.80
N LEU A 473 -39.95 -40.38 -2.80
CA LEU A 473 -39.44 -39.73 -1.60
C LEU A 473 -40.53 -38.88 -0.98
N VAL A 474 -40.73 -38.98 0.33
CA VAL A 474 -41.64 -38.15 1.12
C VAL A 474 -40.85 -37.35 2.14
N SER A 475 -41.15 -36.06 2.27
CA SER A 475 -40.64 -35.19 3.33
C SER A 475 -41.79 -34.34 3.86
N GLY A 476 -42.14 -34.51 5.13
CA GLY A 476 -43.34 -33.93 5.72
C GLY A 476 -44.60 -34.33 4.94
N SER A 477 -45.36 -33.35 4.45
CA SER A 477 -46.59 -33.55 3.68
C SER A 477 -46.39 -33.57 2.16
N SER A 478 -45.14 -33.61 1.68
CA SER A 478 -44.82 -33.54 0.25
C SER A 478 -44.17 -34.83 -0.24
N ALA A 479 -44.46 -35.22 -1.49
CA ALA A 479 -43.86 -36.36 -2.16
C ALA A 479 -43.21 -35.97 -3.50
N THR A 480 -42.09 -36.60 -3.81
CA THR A 480 -41.31 -36.45 -5.04
C THR A 480 -41.13 -37.80 -5.70
N ILE A 481 -41.47 -37.91 -6.99
CA ILE A 481 -41.19 -39.10 -7.79
C ILE A 481 -39.70 -39.11 -8.14
N MET A 482 -38.98 -40.08 -7.59
CA MET A 482 -37.54 -40.24 -7.79
C MET A 482 -37.22 -40.91 -9.12
N GLY A 483 -38.12 -41.75 -9.62
CA GLY A 483 -38.02 -42.43 -10.91
C GLY A 483 -38.57 -43.85 -10.88
N THR A 484 -38.54 -44.50 -12.04
CA THR A 484 -39.05 -45.85 -12.26
C THR A 484 -37.98 -46.75 -12.84
N VAL A 485 -37.74 -47.89 -12.20
CA VAL A 485 -36.89 -48.97 -12.72
C VAL A 485 -37.77 -49.98 -13.43
N SER A 486 -37.39 -50.35 -14.65
CA SER A 486 -38.06 -51.39 -15.44
C SER A 486 -37.03 -52.38 -15.99
N GLY A 487 -37.49 -53.52 -16.52
CA GLY A 487 -36.64 -54.53 -17.15
C GLY A 487 -36.49 -55.83 -16.34
N SER A 488 -36.40 -56.96 -17.05
CA SER A 488 -36.36 -58.30 -16.44
C SER A 488 -35.10 -58.57 -15.60
N GLY A 489 -34.05 -57.76 -15.75
CA GLY A 489 -32.82 -57.88 -14.97
C GLY A 489 -32.98 -57.47 -13.50
N CYS A 490 -33.79 -56.44 -13.20
CA CYS A 490 -33.93 -55.90 -11.83
C CYS A 490 -35.29 -56.17 -11.19
N VAL A 491 -36.32 -56.41 -11.99
CA VAL A 491 -37.69 -56.55 -11.49
C VAL A 491 -38.19 -58.00 -11.57
N SER A 492 -37.26 -58.96 -11.49
CA SER A 492 -37.52 -60.39 -11.66
C SER A 492 -38.50 -60.96 -10.61
N SER A 493 -38.85 -62.25 -10.77
CA SER A 493 -39.88 -63.00 -10.04
C SER A 493 -39.85 -62.86 -8.51
N PHE A 494 -38.76 -62.40 -7.90
CA PHE A 494 -38.69 -62.12 -6.47
C PHE A 494 -39.75 -61.11 -6.01
N PHE A 495 -39.96 -60.02 -6.75
CA PHE A 495 -40.92 -58.99 -6.34
C PHE A 495 -42.37 -59.45 -6.43
N SER A 496 -42.64 -60.49 -7.24
CA SER A 496 -43.96 -61.09 -7.33
C SER A 496 -44.39 -61.88 -6.08
N TYR A 497 -43.44 -62.18 -5.18
CA TYR A 497 -43.72 -62.85 -3.91
C TYR A 497 -44.10 -61.87 -2.79
N PHE A 498 -43.92 -60.56 -2.98
CA PHE A 498 -44.33 -59.60 -1.96
C PHE A 498 -45.85 -59.51 -1.84
N THR A 499 -46.35 -59.61 -0.62
CA THR A 499 -47.78 -59.51 -0.32
C THR A 499 -48.26 -58.06 -0.18
N GLY A 500 -47.33 -57.11 -0.21
CA GLY A 500 -47.59 -55.67 -0.08
C GLY A 500 -47.75 -55.21 1.36
N LEU A 501 -47.53 -53.91 1.58
CA LEU A 501 -47.71 -53.25 2.87
C LEU A 501 -49.19 -52.92 3.08
N GLY A 502 -49.97 -53.91 3.52
CA GLY A 502 -51.41 -53.80 3.77
C GLY A 502 -51.80 -53.01 5.03
N SER A 503 -53.04 -53.18 5.47
CA SER A 503 -53.55 -52.70 6.76
C SER A 503 -53.10 -53.62 7.91
N GLY A 504 -52.95 -53.07 9.13
CA GLY A 504 -52.55 -53.86 10.30
C GLY A 504 -51.03 -53.94 10.54
N ILE A 505 -50.28 -52.99 9.99
CA ILE A 505 -48.86 -52.79 10.32
C ILE A 505 -48.79 -51.75 11.45
N ILE A 506 -48.03 -52.06 12.50
CA ILE A 506 -47.73 -51.11 13.57
C ILE A 506 -46.90 -49.93 13.04
N ASP A 507 -47.15 -48.74 13.56
CA ASP A 507 -46.47 -47.53 13.12
C ASP A 507 -44.98 -47.55 13.53
N SER A 508 -44.16 -46.74 12.87
CA SER A 508 -42.73 -46.64 13.16
C SER A 508 -42.45 -46.16 14.60
N THR A 509 -43.32 -45.34 15.16
CA THR A 509 -43.28 -44.88 16.56
C THR A 509 -43.53 -46.04 17.55
N ALA A 510 -44.47 -46.93 17.23
CA ALA A 510 -44.73 -48.13 18.03
C ALA A 510 -43.59 -49.15 17.90
N ALA A 511 -42.98 -49.27 16.72
CA ALA A 511 -41.81 -50.12 16.51
C ALA A 511 -40.59 -49.60 17.29
N ALA A 512 -40.37 -48.27 17.31
CA ALA A 512 -39.36 -47.63 18.15
C ALA A 512 -39.62 -47.87 19.65
N THR A 513 -40.88 -47.76 20.08
CA THR A 513 -41.26 -48.04 21.48
C THR A 513 -40.99 -49.51 21.86
N ALA A 514 -41.22 -50.45 20.94
CA ALA A 514 -41.00 -51.88 21.19
C ALA A 514 -39.52 -52.23 21.46
N ILE A 515 -38.57 -51.45 20.92
CA ILE A 515 -37.14 -51.66 21.10
C ILE A 515 -36.52 -50.80 22.22
N ALA A 516 -37.30 -49.93 22.87
CA ALA A 516 -36.81 -48.94 23.85
C ALA A 516 -36.00 -49.56 25.01
N SER A 517 -36.35 -50.78 25.45
CA SER A 517 -35.59 -51.50 26.48
C SER A 517 -34.25 -52.04 25.97
N ASN A 518 -34.15 -52.30 24.67
CA ASN A 518 -33.02 -52.94 24.02
C ASN A 518 -31.99 -51.90 23.56
N ASP A 519 -32.43 -50.71 23.13
CA ASP A 519 -31.58 -49.65 22.57
C ASP A 519 -31.17 -48.57 23.59
N SER A 520 -31.85 -48.48 24.75
CA SER A 520 -31.67 -47.39 25.73
C SER A 520 -30.21 -47.07 26.08
N ALA A 521 -29.39 -48.10 26.32
CA ALA A 521 -27.97 -47.93 26.62
C ALA A 521 -27.18 -47.38 25.41
N TYR A 522 -27.54 -47.80 24.20
CA TYR A 522 -26.90 -47.32 22.97
C TYR A 522 -27.26 -45.86 22.68
N VAL A 523 -28.56 -45.51 22.74
CA VAL A 523 -29.06 -44.15 22.49
C VAL A 523 -28.50 -43.16 23.51
N ALA A 524 -28.41 -43.57 24.79
CA ALA A 524 -27.80 -42.74 25.83
C ALA A 524 -26.30 -42.50 25.60
N ALA A 525 -25.57 -43.50 25.11
CA ALA A 525 -24.14 -43.39 24.81
C ALA A 525 -23.85 -42.64 23.50
N HIS A 526 -24.79 -42.64 22.55
CA HIS A 526 -24.60 -42.09 21.21
C HIS A 526 -25.77 -41.16 20.83
N PRO A 527 -25.92 -40.00 21.49
CA PRO A 527 -27.04 -39.08 21.24
C PRO A 527 -27.03 -38.46 19.83
N SER A 528 -25.94 -38.62 19.08
CA SER A 528 -25.76 -38.15 17.71
C SER A 528 -25.77 -39.28 16.66
N ALA A 529 -26.20 -40.49 17.03
CA ALA A 529 -26.36 -41.58 16.08
C ALA A 529 -27.45 -41.26 15.05
N SER A 530 -27.19 -41.56 13.78
CA SER A 530 -28.23 -41.56 12.74
C SER A 530 -29.18 -42.73 12.96
N ALA A 531 -30.45 -42.57 12.61
CA ALA A 531 -31.46 -43.62 12.69
C ALA A 531 -32.04 -43.96 11.33
N SER A 532 -32.23 -45.26 11.07
CA SER A 532 -33.01 -45.76 9.94
C SER A 532 -34.09 -46.73 10.40
N TYR A 533 -35.27 -46.61 9.78
CA TYR A 533 -36.44 -47.46 10.04
C TYR A 533 -36.89 -48.07 8.72
N ILE A 534 -36.63 -49.35 8.53
CA ILE A 534 -36.86 -50.07 7.28
C ILE A 534 -38.03 -51.02 7.48
N LEU A 535 -39.15 -50.80 6.79
CA LEU A 535 -40.28 -51.71 6.76
C LEU A 535 -40.29 -52.48 5.44
N THR A 536 -40.24 -53.81 5.54
CA THR A 536 -40.37 -54.71 4.40
C THR A 536 -41.72 -55.43 4.44
N SER A 537 -42.37 -55.59 3.27
CA SER A 537 -43.63 -56.33 3.23
C SER A 537 -43.42 -57.82 3.42
N GLY A 538 -44.49 -58.52 3.79
CA GLY A 538 -44.46 -59.97 3.86
C GLY A 538 -44.15 -60.60 2.50
N LEU A 539 -43.68 -61.85 2.55
CA LEU A 539 -43.39 -62.67 1.38
C LEU A 539 -44.27 -63.91 1.38
N SER A 540 -44.77 -64.32 0.22
CA SER A 540 -45.46 -65.59 0.03
C SER A 540 -44.92 -66.32 -1.18
N PHE A 541 -44.37 -67.50 -0.97
CA PHE A 541 -43.87 -68.37 -2.03
C PHE A 541 -44.03 -69.84 -1.64
N SER A 542 -44.49 -70.68 -2.57
CA SER A 542 -44.53 -72.14 -2.41
C SER A 542 -45.17 -72.67 -1.10
N GLY A 543 -46.21 -71.99 -0.60
CA GLY A 543 -46.91 -72.37 0.65
C GLY A 543 -46.30 -71.81 1.95
N TYR A 544 -45.16 -71.12 1.88
CA TYR A 544 -44.56 -70.40 3.00
C TYR A 544 -45.04 -68.94 3.00
N SER A 545 -45.27 -68.40 4.21
CA SER A 545 -45.62 -66.98 4.40
C SER A 545 -44.72 -66.38 5.47
N VAL A 546 -44.00 -65.32 5.12
CA VAL A 546 -43.21 -64.50 6.03
C VAL A 546 -44.02 -63.24 6.35
N SER A 547 -44.12 -62.91 7.63
CA SER A 547 -44.79 -61.67 8.07
C SER A 547 -43.94 -60.45 7.73
N PRO A 548 -44.55 -59.27 7.52
CA PRO A 548 -43.80 -58.02 7.39
C PRO A 548 -42.97 -57.75 8.65
N GLU A 549 -41.81 -57.13 8.48
CA GLU A 549 -40.84 -56.88 9.55
C GLU A 549 -40.27 -55.46 9.45
N TRP A 550 -40.14 -54.82 10.61
CA TRP A 550 -39.36 -53.60 10.82
C TRP A 550 -37.91 -53.96 11.15
N ASP A 551 -36.98 -53.38 10.41
CA ASP A 551 -35.56 -53.43 10.65
C ASP A 551 -35.10 -52.01 11.03
N ILE A 552 -34.68 -51.85 12.29
CA ILE A 552 -34.37 -50.55 12.91
C ILE A 552 -32.88 -50.50 13.19
N HIS A 553 -32.21 -49.46 12.69
CA HIS A 553 -30.77 -49.26 12.89
C HIS A 553 -30.48 -47.91 13.53
N PHE A 554 -29.55 -47.89 14.49
CA PHE A 554 -28.92 -46.67 14.99
C PHE A 554 -27.41 -46.77 14.81
N THR A 555 -26.80 -45.81 14.14
CA THR A 555 -25.37 -45.87 13.84
C THR A 555 -24.66 -44.54 14.02
N THR A 556 -23.43 -44.58 14.55
CA THR A 556 -22.49 -43.45 14.55
C THR A 556 -21.60 -43.41 13.31
N CYS A 557 -21.78 -44.35 12.39
CA CYS A 557 -20.99 -44.42 11.18
C CYS A 557 -21.35 -43.30 10.19
N ASN A 558 -20.33 -42.82 9.48
CA ASN A 558 -20.52 -41.87 8.40
C ASN A 558 -21.29 -42.54 7.25
N PRO A 559 -22.43 -41.98 6.80
CA PRO A 559 -23.23 -42.56 5.72
C PRO A 559 -22.50 -42.58 4.36
N ASN A 560 -21.45 -41.76 4.18
CA ASN A 560 -20.62 -41.77 2.97
C ASN A 560 -19.46 -42.80 3.04
N GLY A 561 -19.39 -43.62 4.09
CA GLY A 561 -18.38 -44.67 4.28
C GLY A 561 -17.10 -44.19 4.95
N GLY A 562 -16.28 -45.17 5.38
CA GLY A 562 -15.00 -44.94 6.07
C GLY A 562 -15.11 -44.74 7.59
N GLY A 563 -13.99 -44.96 8.28
CA GLY A 563 -13.88 -44.79 9.73
C GLY A 563 -14.34 -45.98 10.58
N THR A 564 -14.37 -45.77 11.90
CA THR A 564 -14.89 -46.71 12.89
C THR A 564 -16.13 -46.14 13.55
N GLY A 565 -17.09 -46.99 13.90
CA GLY A 565 -18.33 -46.59 14.54
C GLY A 565 -19.00 -47.74 15.28
N SER A 566 -20.12 -47.43 15.91
CA SER A 566 -20.95 -48.38 16.65
C SER A 566 -22.31 -48.46 15.99
N ASN A 567 -22.97 -49.62 16.04
CA ASN A 567 -24.29 -49.82 15.47
C ASN A 567 -25.18 -50.63 16.43
N PHE A 568 -26.46 -50.27 16.47
CA PHE A 568 -27.53 -51.05 17.05
C PHE A 568 -28.50 -51.46 15.95
N THR A 569 -28.85 -52.74 15.86
CA THR A 569 -29.85 -53.25 14.91
C THR A 569 -30.90 -54.05 15.66
N ALA A 570 -32.19 -53.85 15.33
CA ALA A 570 -33.28 -54.62 15.88
C ALA A 570 -34.34 -54.95 14.83
N PHE A 571 -34.89 -56.16 14.95
CA PHE A 571 -35.94 -56.68 14.09
C PHE A 571 -37.24 -56.80 14.90
N VAL A 572 -38.32 -56.23 14.37
CA VAL A 572 -39.63 -56.19 15.02
C VAL A 572 -40.70 -56.68 14.05
N ASN A 573 -41.44 -57.71 14.44
CA ASN A 573 -42.55 -58.21 13.63
C ASN A 573 -43.60 -57.10 13.46
N ALA A 574 -43.84 -56.68 12.21
CA ALA A 574 -44.57 -55.45 11.93
C ALA A 574 -46.09 -55.57 12.17
N SER A 575 -46.61 -56.79 12.37
CA SER A 575 -48.03 -57.01 12.69
C SER A 575 -48.29 -57.14 14.20
N SER A 576 -47.34 -57.68 14.96
CA SER A 576 -47.50 -57.93 16.40
C SER A 576 -46.73 -56.97 17.31
N GLY A 577 -45.74 -56.24 16.76
CA GLY A 577 -44.82 -55.40 17.53
C GLY A 577 -43.82 -56.17 18.40
N LYS A 578 -43.75 -57.50 18.24
CA LYS A 578 -42.80 -58.33 18.99
C LYS A 578 -41.39 -58.19 18.40
N VAL A 579 -40.43 -57.85 19.25
CA VAL A 579 -39.00 -57.88 18.91
C VAL A 579 -38.57 -59.33 18.67
N THR A 580 -38.06 -59.63 17.48
CA THR A 580 -37.62 -60.97 17.07
C THR A 580 -36.13 -61.17 17.37
N SER A 581 -35.31 -60.12 17.18
CA SER A 581 -33.90 -60.10 17.58
C SER A 581 -33.36 -58.68 17.70
N SER A 582 -32.28 -58.49 18.45
CA SER A 582 -31.56 -57.22 18.54
C SER A 582 -30.07 -57.46 18.81
N ILE A 583 -29.20 -56.64 18.25
CA ILE A 583 -27.74 -56.72 18.40
C ILE A 583 -27.11 -55.34 18.52
N THR A 584 -26.09 -55.22 19.37
CA THR A 584 -25.25 -54.02 19.48
C THR A 584 -23.81 -54.37 19.15
N THR A 585 -23.18 -53.57 18.29
CA THR A 585 -21.78 -53.69 17.89
C THR A 585 -21.07 -52.39 18.21
N ASN A 586 -19.94 -52.46 18.90
CA ASN A 586 -19.18 -51.29 19.32
C ASN A 586 -17.82 -51.23 18.60
N GLY A 587 -17.48 -50.08 18.03
CA GLY A 587 -16.11 -49.74 17.61
C GLY A 587 -15.55 -50.56 16.45
N GLY A 588 -16.34 -50.98 15.47
CA GLY A 588 -15.82 -51.65 14.28
C GLY A 588 -15.85 -50.80 13.02
N ALA A 589 -15.29 -51.32 11.91
CA ALA A 589 -15.16 -50.56 10.68
C ALA A 589 -16.52 -50.27 10.04
N CYS A 590 -16.79 -49.01 9.71
CA CYS A 590 -18.09 -48.58 9.20
C CYS A 590 -18.48 -49.24 7.87
N GLY A 591 -17.50 -49.60 7.03
CA GLY A 591 -17.76 -50.37 5.80
C GLY A 591 -18.28 -51.79 6.01
N SER A 592 -18.14 -52.36 7.21
CA SER A 592 -18.66 -53.68 7.59
C SER A 592 -19.85 -53.63 8.54
N ILE A 593 -20.20 -52.45 9.07
CA ILE A 593 -21.08 -52.32 10.26
C ILE A 593 -22.16 -51.24 10.12
N GLY A 594 -22.12 -50.34 9.14
CA GLY A 594 -23.13 -49.27 9.04
C GLY A 594 -23.38 -48.85 7.60
N PHE A 595 -24.65 -48.77 7.22
CA PHE A 595 -25.11 -48.54 5.84
C PHE A 595 -24.56 -49.56 4.85
N SER A 596 -24.62 -50.86 5.18
CA SER A 596 -24.59 -51.80 4.07
C SER A 596 -25.77 -51.42 3.20
N HIS A 597 -25.47 -51.24 1.93
CA HIS A 597 -26.46 -51.20 0.88
C HIS A 597 -27.35 -52.47 0.93
N ALA A 598 -27.48 -53.28 1.99
CA ALA A 598 -28.23 -54.53 2.00
C ALA A 598 -29.76 -54.36 1.84
N ALA A 599 -30.32 -53.17 1.66
CA ALA A 599 -31.66 -53.03 1.09
C ALA A 599 -31.62 -52.82 -0.44
N LEU A 600 -30.63 -52.07 -0.95
CA LEU A 600 -30.52 -51.68 -2.37
C LEU A 600 -29.51 -52.51 -3.20
N SER A 601 -28.43 -52.96 -2.60
CA SER A 601 -27.50 -54.00 -3.07
C SER A 601 -27.95 -55.43 -2.73
N SER A 602 -28.90 -55.68 -1.82
CA SER A 602 -29.58 -57.00 -1.78
C SER A 602 -30.62 -57.16 -2.89
N LEU A 603 -30.91 -56.05 -3.58
CA LEU A 603 -31.58 -56.03 -4.88
C LEU A 603 -30.58 -56.11 -6.05
N HIS A 604 -29.27 -56.32 -5.79
CA HIS A 604 -28.36 -56.76 -6.85
C HIS A 604 -28.72 -58.18 -7.31
N VAL A 605 -29.24 -58.18 -8.53
CA VAL A 605 -29.23 -59.19 -9.58
C VAL A 605 -28.12 -60.25 -9.41
N GLY A 606 -28.50 -61.49 -9.12
CA GLY A 606 -27.67 -62.68 -9.34
C GLY A 606 -27.76 -63.77 -8.29
N SER A 607 -28.07 -63.45 -7.03
CA SER A 607 -28.18 -64.43 -5.95
C SER A 607 -29.17 -63.94 -4.91
N THR A 608 -30.10 -64.81 -4.50
CA THR A 608 -30.89 -64.61 -3.28
C THR A 608 -29.95 -64.21 -2.14
N PRO A 609 -30.27 -63.18 -1.32
CA PRO A 609 -29.49 -62.89 -0.12
C PRO A 609 -29.38 -64.18 0.70
N PRO A 610 -28.22 -64.54 1.29
CA PRO A 610 -28.07 -65.81 2.00
C PRO A 610 -29.22 -66.04 2.97
N TRP A 611 -29.60 -65.01 3.71
CA TRP A 611 -30.68 -64.98 4.72
C TRP A 611 -32.12 -64.99 4.19
N LEU A 612 -32.32 -64.72 2.89
CA LEU A 612 -33.63 -64.68 2.21
C LEU A 612 -33.78 -65.78 1.16
N SER A 613 -32.82 -66.73 1.09
CA SER A 613 -33.03 -67.96 0.34
C SER A 613 -34.05 -68.85 1.07
N PRO A 614 -34.94 -69.57 0.34
CA PRO A 614 -35.86 -70.53 0.94
C PRO A 614 -35.19 -71.52 1.90
N ASP A 615 -33.94 -71.91 1.58
CA ASP A 615 -33.15 -72.87 2.36
C ASP A 615 -32.62 -72.29 3.69
N HIS A 616 -32.27 -70.99 3.75
CA HIS A 616 -31.81 -70.35 5.00
C HIS A 616 -32.96 -70.02 5.97
N LEU A 617 -34.16 -69.72 5.47
CA LEU A 617 -35.35 -69.48 6.28
C LEU A 617 -35.89 -70.77 6.93
N LEU A 618 -35.63 -71.92 6.31
CA LEU A 618 -35.89 -73.24 6.90
C LEU A 618 -34.86 -73.58 8.00
N LEU A 619 -33.57 -73.27 7.78
CA LEU A 619 -32.48 -73.53 8.74
C LEU A 619 -32.56 -72.69 10.03
N GLN A 620 -33.08 -71.46 9.99
CA GLN A 620 -33.21 -70.60 11.19
C GLN A 620 -34.30 -71.07 12.17
N ARG A 621 -35.21 -71.96 11.77
CA ARG A 621 -36.29 -72.46 12.64
C ARG A 621 -35.98 -73.78 13.33
N GLU A 622 -34.98 -74.55 12.88
CA GLU A 622 -34.60 -75.84 13.47
C GLU A 622 -33.47 -75.77 14.51
N VAL A 623 -32.73 -74.67 14.63
CA VAL A 623 -31.63 -74.56 15.63
C VAL A 623 -32.08 -73.73 16.83
N GLY A 624 -33.06 -74.28 17.57
CA GLY A 624 -33.23 -73.99 18.98
C GLY A 624 -32.35 -74.94 19.79
N PHE A 625 -31.51 -74.38 20.67
CA PHE A 625 -30.63 -75.05 21.64
C PHE A 625 -29.38 -75.76 21.09
N LEU A 626 -28.21 -75.16 21.36
CA LEU A 626 -27.19 -75.67 22.32
C LEU A 626 -25.93 -74.75 22.29
N PRO A 627 -25.26 -74.49 23.43
CA PRO A 627 -24.05 -73.68 23.46
C PRO A 627 -22.82 -74.47 22.95
N PRO A 628 -21.77 -73.82 22.43
CA PRO A 628 -20.65 -74.53 21.81
C PRO A 628 -19.77 -75.20 22.88
N ALA A 629 -19.75 -76.54 22.86
CA ALA A 629 -18.72 -77.32 23.52
C ALA A 629 -17.39 -77.18 22.76
N ARG A 630 -16.33 -76.89 23.51
CA ARG A 630 -14.95 -76.84 23.03
C ARG A 630 -14.52 -78.21 22.51
N TYR A 631 -14.02 -78.28 21.27
CA TYR A 631 -13.13 -79.35 20.85
C TYR A 631 -11.85 -78.74 20.26
N SER A 632 -10.80 -78.77 21.07
CA SER A 632 -9.42 -78.72 20.63
C SER A 632 -9.04 -80.08 20.07
N LEU A 633 -8.45 -80.14 18.88
CA LEU A 633 -7.64 -81.28 18.45
C LEU A 633 -6.23 -80.80 18.03
N PRO A 634 -5.19 -81.59 18.35
CA PRO A 634 -3.80 -81.15 18.32
C PRO A 634 -3.15 -81.32 16.95
N THR A 635 -2.10 -80.53 16.74
CA THR A 635 -1.10 -80.60 15.67
C THR A 635 -0.28 -81.89 15.71
N ARG A 636 -0.13 -82.54 14.54
CA ARG A 636 1.06 -83.21 13.94
C ARG A 636 0.56 -84.02 12.75
N THR A 637 1.19 -84.06 11.57
CA THR A 637 2.56 -83.79 11.10
C THR A 637 2.53 -83.11 9.75
#